data_AF-I0BSR4-F1
#
_entry.id   AF-I0BSR4-F1
#
_cell.length_a   1.000
_cell.length_b   1.000
_cell.length_c   1.000
_cell.angle_alpha   90.00
_cell.angle_beta   90.00
_cell.angle_gamma   90.00
#
_symmetry.space_group_name_H-M   'P 1'
#
loop_
_entity.id
_entity.type
_entity.pdbx_description
1 polymer ?
#
loop_
_entity_poly.entity_id
_entity_poly.type
_entity_poly.pdbx_seq_one_letter_code
_entity_poly.pdbx_strand_id
1 'polypeptide(L)' 'MLSPEDAEKIIRFLSAAYFCTESEEARREFNRLANELRKASGQPEE' A
#
# COMPACT_ATOMS: atom_id res chain seq x y z
N MET A 1 -9.16 13.66 -6.05
CA MET A 1 -8.89 12.30 -6.57
C MET A 1 -7.40 12.07 -6.41
N LEU A 2 -6.97 11.02 -5.73
CA LEU A 2 -5.55 10.67 -5.65
C LEU A 2 -5.11 10.18 -7.04
N SER A 3 -3.99 10.67 -7.56
CA SER A 3 -3.47 10.19 -8.84
C SER A 3 -2.94 8.75 -8.67
N PRO A 4 -3.05 7.87 -9.69
CA PRO A 4 -2.40 6.55 -9.64
C PRO A 4 -0.89 6.64 -9.40
N GLU A 5 -0.24 7.68 -9.93
CA GLU A 5 1.21 7.89 -9.77
C GLU A 5 1.59 8.18 -8.31
N ASP A 6 0.84 9.06 -7.63
CA ASP A 6 1.14 9.38 -6.23
C ASP A 6 0.76 8.23 -5.30
N ALA A 7 -0.32 7.50 -5.61
CA ALA A 7 -0.67 6.27 -4.91
C ALA A 7 0.46 5.23 -5.00
N GLU A 8 1.03 5.02 -6.19
CA GLU A 8 2.12 4.07 -6.42
C GLU A 8 3.38 4.42 -5.62
N LYS A 9 3.73 5.70 -5.51
CA LYS A 9 4.86 6.15 -4.67
C LYS A 9 4.67 5.76 -3.20
N ILE A 10 3.45 5.92 -2.67
CA ILE A 10 3.13 5.58 -1.28
C ILE A 10 3.04 4.05 -1.11
N ILE A 11 2.44 3.33 -2.05
CA ILE A 11 2.37 1.86 -2.03
C ILE A 11 3.78 1.25 -2.00
N ARG A 12 4.72 1.78 -2.77
CA ARG A 12 6.14 1.34 -2.73
C ARG A 12 6.79 1.56 -1.38
N PHE A 13 6.49 2.67 -0.72
CA PHE A 13 6.96 2.92 0.65
C PHE A 13 6.39 1.89 1.63
N LEU A 14 5.10 1.58 1.56
CA LEU A 14 4.47 0.54 2.39
C LEU A 14 5.03 -0.86 2.09
N SER A 15 5.32 -1.17 0.83
CA SER A 15 5.96 -2.42 0.40
C SER A 15 7.36 -2.56 0.99
N ALA A 16 8.17 -1.49 0.98
CA ALA A 16 9.47 -1.50 1.63
C ALA A 16 9.36 -1.78 3.14
N ALA A 17 8.37 -1.15 3.82
CA ALA A 17 8.10 -1.40 5.23
C ALA A 17 7.65 -2.85 5.50
N TYR A 18 6.84 -3.44 4.61
CA TYR A 18 6.42 -4.85 4.66
C TYR A 18 7.61 -5.81 4.68
N PHE A 19 8.61 -5.58 3.83
CA PHE A 19 9.82 -6.41 3.78
C PHE A 19 10.82 -6.13 4.91
N CYS A 20 10.75 -4.94 5.53
CA CYS A 20 11.65 -4.56 6.63
C CYS A 20 11.17 -5.06 8.01
N THR A 21 9.86 -5.23 8.20
CA THR A 21 9.30 -5.68 9.47
C THR A 21 9.24 -7.20 9.60
N GLU A 22 9.35 -7.70 10.84
CA GLU A 22 9.07 -9.08 11.21
C GLU A 22 7.67 -9.27 11.81
N SER A 23 6.95 -8.18 12.10
CA SER A 23 5.59 -8.25 12.64
C SER A 23 4.57 -8.65 11.58
N GLU A 24 3.91 -9.79 11.77
CA GLU A 24 2.84 -10.25 10.88
C GLU A 24 1.64 -9.29 10.88
N GLU A 25 1.33 -8.68 12.03
CA GLU A 25 0.26 -7.69 12.14
C GLU A 25 0.57 -6.46 11.29
N ALA A 26 1.80 -5.94 11.37
CA ALA A 26 2.22 -4.81 10.56
C ALA A 26 2.19 -5.14 9.05
N ARG A 27 2.62 -6.35 8.67
CA ARG A 27 2.53 -6.83 7.28
C ARG A 27 1.10 -6.84 6.75
N ARG A 28 0.14 -7.33 7.55
CA ARG A 28 -1.29 -7.31 7.17
C ARG A 28 -1.80 -5.89 7.00
N GLU A 29 -1.42 -4.99 7.91
CA GLU A 29 -1.85 -3.59 7.85
C GLU A 29 -1.26 -2.84 6.66
N PHE A 30 0.01 -3.06 6.31
CA PHE A 30 0.61 -2.46 5.11
C PHE A 30 -0.09 -2.90 3.83
N ASN A 31 -0.43 -4.18 3.70
CA ASN A 31 -1.21 -4.68 2.57
C ASN A 31 -2.61 -4.06 2.52
N ARG A 32 -3.29 -3.96 3.66
CA ARG A 32 -4.61 -3.31 3.74
C ARG A 32 -4.53 -1.84 3.29
N LEU A 33 -3.56 -1.10 3.80
CA LEU A 33 -3.35 0.31 3.44
C LEU A 33 -2.97 0.50 1.97
N ALA A 34 -2.18 -0.41 1.39
CA ALA A 34 -1.88 -0.39 -0.03
C ALA A 34 -3.16 -0.55 -0.88
N ASN A 35 -4.07 -1.46 -0.51
CA ASN A 35 -5.34 -1.63 -1.20
C ASN A 35 -6.28 -0.43 -1.04
N GLU A 36 -6.31 0.25 0.12
CA GLU A 36 -7.05 1.50 0.27
C GLU A 36 -6.52 2.61 -0.67
N LEU A 37 -5.20 2.68 -0.89
CA LEU A 37 -4.61 3.63 -1.84
C LEU A 37 -4.95 3.27 -3.28
N ARG A 38 -4.97 1.98 -3.63
CA ARG A 38 -5.41 1.51 -4.96
C ARG A 38 -6.85 1.92 -5.22
N LYS A 39 -7.76 1.65 -4.27
CA LYS A 39 -9.17 2.07 -4.36
C LYS A 39 -9.32 3.58 -4.48
N ALA A 40 -8.60 4.36 -3.66
CA ALA A 40 -8.67 5.83 -3.69
C ALA A 40 -8.13 6.46 -5.00
N SER A 41 -7.32 5.71 -5.75
CA SER A 41 -6.75 6.10 -7.05
C SER A 41 -7.36 5.38 -8.25
N GLY A 42 -8.39 4.56 -8.07
CA GLY A 42 -9.09 3.84 -9.14
C GLY A 42 -8.32 2.65 -9.73
N GLN A 43 -7.36 2.11 -8.99
CA GLN A 43 -6.59 0.92 -9.36
C GLN A 43 -7.25 -0.36 -8.79
N PRO A 44 -7.09 -1.52 -9.44
CA PRO A 44 -7.56 -2.80 -8.89
C PRO A 44 -6.76 -3.16 -7.63
N GLU A 45 -7.41 -3.85 -6.68
CA GLU A 45 -6.75 -4.38 -5.47
C GLU A 45 -5.88 -5.60 -5.81
N GLU A 46 -4.89 -5.89 -4.95
CA GLU A 46 -4.07 -7.12 -4.97
C GLU A 46 -4.57 -8.16 -3.97
#